data_AF-A0AAV9Q7H0-F1
#
_entry.id   AF-A0AAV9Q7H0-F1
#
_cell.length_a   1.000
_cell.length_b   1.000
_cell.length_c   1.000
_cell.angle_alpha   90.00
_cell.angle_beta   90.00
_cell.angle_gamma   90.00
#
_symmetry.space_group_name_H-M   'P 1'
#
loop_
_entity.id
_entity.type
_entity.pdbx_description
1 polymer ?
#
loop_
_entity_poly.entity_id
_entity_poly.type
_entity_poly.pdbx_seq_one_letter_code
_entity_poly.pdbx_strand_id
1 'polypeptide(L)'
;MNFFHVHPANPRDDFMLLSPHDPDVGLSTYQCNDRKRKYYFCPKCGVRCFTFTGVGETDVVDFKKLQVLVGDSTQELEGKREVWRAKWDGEDDTRPYLSVNATTIDVREDFDLRLLTEEKRVKYLDGRSEPEDEEMEARWDRPHYGGCY
;
A
#
# COMPACT_ATOMS: atom_id res chain seq x y z
N MET A 1 -9.02 10.68 -8.52
CA MET A 1 -8.53 9.35 -8.13
C MET A 1 -7.54 9.56 -7.00
N ASN A 2 -7.93 9.25 -5.77
CA ASN A 2 -7.09 9.47 -4.58
C ASN A 2 -5.98 8.40 -4.56
N PHE A 3 -4.76 8.80 -4.22
CA PHE A 3 -3.70 7.86 -3.90
C PHE A 3 -2.96 8.29 -2.64
N PHE A 4 -3.41 7.74 -1.51
CA PHE A 4 -2.84 7.99 -0.19
C PHE A 4 -1.82 6.89 0.09
N HIS A 5 -0.55 7.21 -0.10
CA HIS A 5 0.56 6.30 0.14
C HIS A 5 0.82 6.07 1.64
N VAL A 6 0.60 4.85 2.13
CA VAL A 6 1.08 4.40 3.43
C VAL A 6 2.09 3.28 3.24
N HIS A 7 3.26 3.46 3.85
CA HIS A 7 4.36 2.49 3.79
C HIS A 7 4.37 1.62 5.05
N PRO A 8 4.32 0.27 4.92
CA PRO A 8 4.66 -0.60 6.03
C PRO A 8 6.10 -0.35 6.48
N ALA A 9 6.37 -0.48 7.79
CA ALA A 9 7.71 -0.29 8.33
C ALA A 9 8.67 -1.34 7.74
N ASN A 10 8.22 -2.59 7.69
CA ASN A 10 8.87 -3.70 7.02
C ASN A 10 7.97 -4.25 5.89
N PRO A 11 8.34 -4.03 4.61
CA PRO A 11 7.55 -4.51 3.47
C PRO A 11 7.33 -6.02 3.39
N ARG A 12 8.21 -6.83 3.97
CA ARG A 12 8.13 -8.31 3.94
C ARG A 12 7.24 -8.84 5.06
N ASP A 13 7.38 -8.27 6.24
CA ASP A 13 6.79 -8.82 7.47
C ASP A 13 5.46 -8.15 7.84
N ASP A 14 5.30 -6.86 7.53
CA ASP A 14 4.11 -6.08 7.89
C ASP A 14 3.05 -6.04 6.77
N PHE A 15 3.30 -6.70 5.64
CA PHE A 15 2.34 -6.80 4.54
C PHE A 15 2.33 -8.19 3.92
N MET A 16 1.12 -8.70 3.71
CA MET A 16 0.87 -9.92 2.98
C MET A 16 -0.43 -9.77 2.18
N LEU A 17 -0.42 -10.28 0.95
CA LEU A 17 -1.59 -10.35 0.10
C LEU A 17 -2.23 -11.72 0.25
N LEU A 18 -3.43 -11.74 0.84
CA LEU A 18 -4.20 -12.97 1.07
C LEU A 18 -4.94 -13.47 -0.17
N SER A 19 -5.32 -12.54 -1.05
CA SER A 19 -5.98 -12.80 -2.31
C SER A 19 -5.88 -11.57 -3.20
N PRO A 20 -5.60 -11.72 -4.51
CA PRO A 20 -5.24 -12.97 -5.18
C PRO A 20 -3.85 -13.48 -4.74
N HIS A 21 -3.60 -14.79 -4.83
CA HIS A 21 -2.31 -15.39 -4.48
C HIS A 21 -1.17 -15.02 -5.46
N ASP A 22 -1.53 -14.49 -6.62
CA ASP A 22 -0.60 -13.83 -7.54
C ASP A 22 -1.21 -12.48 -7.96
N PRO A 23 -0.61 -11.34 -7.54
CA PRO A 23 -1.12 -10.03 -7.91
C PRO A 23 -1.02 -9.74 -9.41
N ASP A 24 -0.07 -10.32 -10.13
CA ASP A 24 0.08 -10.11 -11.58
C ASP A 24 -1.01 -10.84 -12.39
N VAL A 25 -1.65 -11.85 -11.81
CA VAL A 25 -2.75 -12.60 -12.44
C VAL A 25 -4.12 -12.06 -12.01
N GLY A 26 -4.30 -11.83 -10.70
CA GLY A 26 -5.63 -11.50 -10.17
C GLY A 26 -5.95 -10.00 -10.08
N LEU A 27 -4.94 -9.12 -10.20
CA LEU A 27 -5.13 -7.67 -10.22
C LEU A 27 -4.74 -7.11 -11.58
N SER A 28 -5.33 -5.97 -11.94
CA SER A 28 -4.83 -5.18 -13.05
C SER A 28 -3.75 -4.24 -12.57
N THR A 29 -2.87 -3.84 -13.48
CA THR A 29 -1.75 -2.95 -13.18
C THR A 29 -1.58 -1.94 -14.28
N TYR A 30 -1.12 -0.76 -13.90
CA TYR A 30 -0.53 0.20 -14.83
C TYR A 30 0.85 0.60 -14.30
N GLN A 31 1.69 1.13 -15.17
CA GLN A 31 3.02 1.61 -14.83
C GLN A 31 3.21 3.01 -15.40
N CYS A 32 3.93 3.86 -14.67
CA CYS A 32 4.27 5.21 -15.10
C CYS A 32 5.77 5.32 -15.40
N ASN A 33 6.13 6.31 -16.22
CA ASN A 33 7.50 6.75 -16.46
C ASN A 33 8.45 5.59 -16.81
N ASP A 34 9.46 5.35 -15.98
CA ASP A 34 10.50 4.33 -16.15
C ASP A 34 10.01 2.89 -15.98
N ARG A 35 8.70 2.69 -15.76
CA ARG A 35 8.04 1.39 -15.61
C ARG A 35 8.62 0.53 -14.48
N LYS A 36 9.21 1.16 -13.46
CA LYS A 36 9.74 0.42 -12.29
C LYS A 36 8.65 0.08 -11.27
N ARG A 37 7.60 0.89 -11.17
CA ARG A 37 6.52 0.73 -10.19
C ARG A 37 5.28 0.15 -10.85
N LYS A 38 4.77 -0.94 -10.29
CA LYS A 38 3.46 -1.51 -10.64
C LYS A 38 2.41 -0.97 -9.68
N TYR A 39 1.41 -0.30 -10.23
CA TYR A 39 0.27 0.22 -9.46
C TYR A 39 -0.89 -0.76 -9.60
N TYR A 40 -1.06 -1.64 -8.61
CA TYR A 40 -2.08 -2.68 -8.64
C TYR A 40 -3.47 -2.14 -8.23
N PHE A 41 -4.49 -2.54 -8.98
CA PHE A 41 -5.87 -2.19 -8.72
C PHE A 41 -6.83 -3.34 -9.06
N CYS A 42 -7.98 -3.34 -8.41
CA CYS A 42 -9.03 -4.32 -8.68
C CYS A 42 -9.67 -4.05 -10.06
N PRO A 43 -9.67 -5.01 -11.00
CA PRO A 43 -10.25 -4.81 -12.33
C PRO A 43 -11.77 -4.60 -12.31
N LYS A 44 -12.45 -5.01 -11.23
CA LYS A 44 -13.91 -4.94 -11.12
C LYS A 44 -14.41 -3.59 -10.59
N CYS A 45 -13.79 -3.07 -9.52
CA CYS A 45 -14.22 -1.83 -8.88
C CYS A 45 -13.27 -0.65 -9.11
N GLY A 46 -12.09 -0.87 -9.72
CA GLY A 46 -11.11 0.17 -9.99
C GLY A 46 -10.34 0.68 -8.77
N VAL A 47 -10.62 0.14 -7.57
CA VAL A 47 -9.94 0.54 -6.33
C VAL A 47 -8.47 0.12 -6.41
N ARG A 48 -7.56 1.08 -6.16
CA ARG A 48 -6.12 0.84 -6.04
C ARG A 48 -5.83 0.18 -4.71
N CYS A 49 -5.14 -0.97 -4.77
CA CYS A 49 -4.83 -1.78 -3.60
C CYS A 49 -3.47 -1.39 -3.03
N PHE A 50 -2.42 -1.57 -3.81
CA PHE A 50 -1.04 -1.28 -3.40
C PHE A 50 -0.15 -1.01 -4.62
N THR A 51 0.99 -0.36 -4.38
CA THR A 51 2.07 -0.19 -5.36
C THR A 51 3.27 -0.99 -4.93
N PHE A 52 3.90 -1.66 -5.89
CA PHE A 52 5.05 -2.52 -5.61
C PHE A 52 6.16 -2.38 -6.66
N THR A 53 7.40 -2.42 -6.18
CA THR A 53 8.61 -2.69 -6.96
C THR A 53 9.45 -3.68 -6.19
N GLY A 54 9.92 -4.73 -6.86
CA GLY A 54 10.73 -5.78 -6.26
C GLY A 54 10.33 -7.14 -6.80
N VAL A 55 10.73 -8.19 -6.08
CA VAL A 55 10.35 -9.57 -6.36
C VAL A 55 9.33 -10.02 -5.32
N GLY A 56 8.21 -10.58 -5.78
CA GLY A 56 7.24 -11.21 -4.91
C GLY A 56 7.54 -12.70 -4.73
N GLU A 57 7.10 -13.27 -3.62
CA GLU A 57 7.11 -14.71 -3.43
C GLU A 57 5.85 -15.19 -2.72
N THR A 58 5.49 -16.43 -3.02
CA THR A 58 4.44 -17.15 -2.31
C THR A 58 5.03 -17.84 -1.11
N ASP A 59 4.41 -17.69 0.05
CA ASP A 59 4.85 -18.27 1.32
C ASP A 59 3.67 -18.87 2.09
N VAL A 60 3.94 -19.86 2.93
CA VAL A 60 2.93 -20.52 3.78
C VAL A 60 3.07 -20.04 5.21
N VAL A 61 2.02 -19.40 5.69
CA VAL A 61 2.03 -18.62 6.92
C VAL A 61 1.09 -19.21 7.94
N ASP A 62 1.59 -19.44 9.15
CA ASP A 62 0.80 -19.90 10.28
C ASP A 62 0.22 -18.69 11.04
N PHE A 63 -1.05 -18.38 10.78
CA PHE A 63 -1.74 -17.24 11.37
C PHE A 63 -1.89 -17.36 12.90
N LYS A 64 -1.88 -18.59 13.44
CA LYS A 64 -1.91 -18.81 14.89
C LYS A 64 -0.66 -18.26 15.59
N LYS A 65 0.47 -18.18 14.87
CA LYS A 65 1.73 -17.67 15.42
C LYS A 65 1.87 -16.16 15.29
N LEU A 66 1.18 -15.55 14.33
CA LEU A 66 1.34 -14.14 13.99
C LEU A 66 0.45 -13.18 14.79
N GLN A 67 -0.51 -13.69 15.58
CA GLN A 67 -1.47 -12.87 16.34
C GLN A 67 -2.09 -11.74 15.49
N VAL A 68 -2.29 -11.99 14.19
CA VAL A 68 -2.80 -10.97 13.26
C VAL A 68 -4.27 -10.71 13.60
N LEU A 69 -4.54 -9.47 13.99
CA LEU A 69 -5.90 -8.93 14.01
C LEU A 69 -6.36 -8.80 12.56
N VAL A 70 -7.06 -9.83 12.07
CA VAL A 70 -7.88 -9.67 10.88
C VAL A 70 -9.05 -8.80 11.31
N GLY A 71 -9.30 -7.68 10.60
CA GLY A 71 -10.39 -6.75 10.92
C GLY A 71 -11.74 -7.45 11.09
N ASP A 72 -12.72 -6.74 11.66
CA ASP A 72 -14.07 -7.11 12.18
C ASP A 72 -14.87 -8.23 11.48
N SER A 73 -14.42 -8.77 10.35
CA SER A 73 -14.79 -10.10 9.90
C SER A 73 -14.31 -11.18 10.89
N THR A 74 -15.27 -11.75 11.61
CA THR A 74 -15.20 -12.97 12.43
C THR A 74 -14.83 -14.23 11.63
N GLN A 75 -13.85 -14.16 10.75
CA GLN A 75 -13.13 -15.33 10.26
C GLN A 75 -11.76 -15.30 10.94
N GLU A 76 -11.68 -15.98 12.09
CA GLU A 76 -10.39 -16.40 12.61
C GLU A 76 -9.69 -17.15 11.47
N LEU A 77 -8.66 -16.53 10.89
CA LEU A 77 -7.78 -17.21 9.96
C LEU A 77 -7.01 -18.25 10.77
N GLU A 78 -7.61 -19.43 10.95
CA GLU A 78 -7.01 -20.49 11.72
C GLU A 78 -6.04 -21.31 10.86
N GLY A 79 -4.78 -21.37 11.30
CA GLY A 79 -3.78 -22.29 10.79
C GLY A 79 -2.93 -21.74 9.65
N LYS A 80 -2.41 -22.67 8.83
CA LYS A 80 -1.47 -22.36 7.75
C LYS A 80 -2.20 -21.96 6.48
N ARG A 81 -1.84 -20.83 5.89
CA ARG A 81 -2.39 -20.35 4.62
C ARG A 81 -1.29 -19.85 3.70
N GLU A 82 -1.47 -20.09 2.41
CA GLU A 82 -0.62 -19.55 1.36
C GLU A 82 -0.93 -18.05 1.17
N VAL A 83 0.10 -17.21 1.16
CA VAL A 83 0.00 -15.76 0.95
C VAL A 83 1.09 -15.32 -0.02
N TRP A 84 0.88 -14.19 -0.66
CA TRP A 84 1.94 -13.50 -1.40
C TRP A 84 2.56 -12.42 -0.53
N ARG A 85 3.88 -12.28 -0.57
CA ARG A 85 4.62 -11.24 0.14
C ARG A 85 5.81 -10.76 -0.68
N ALA A 86 6.40 -9.65 -0.25
CA ALA A 86 7.65 -9.19 -0.85
C ALA A 86 8.81 -10.12 -0.46
N LYS A 87 9.58 -10.58 -1.45
CA LYS A 87 10.84 -11.26 -1.22
C LYS A 87 11.91 -10.22 -0.93
N TRP A 88 12.38 -10.22 0.32
CA TRP A 88 13.43 -9.34 0.81
C TRP A 88 14.32 -10.09 1.80
N ASP A 89 15.63 -9.88 1.72
CA ASP A 89 16.66 -10.48 2.59
C ASP A 89 17.12 -9.55 3.72
N GLY A 90 16.59 -8.32 3.76
CA GLY A 90 16.92 -7.31 4.78
C GLY A 90 17.95 -6.29 4.33
N GLU A 91 18.57 -6.47 3.16
CA GLU A 91 19.56 -5.53 2.61
C GLU A 91 18.87 -4.30 2.00
N ASP A 92 19.44 -3.11 2.20
CA ASP A 92 18.82 -1.86 1.73
C ASP A 92 18.76 -1.77 0.19
N ASP A 93 19.78 -2.29 -0.50
CA ASP A 93 19.87 -2.26 -1.97
C ASP A 93 18.82 -3.14 -2.66
N THR A 94 18.30 -4.14 -1.94
CA THR A 94 17.25 -5.06 -2.41
C THR A 94 15.88 -4.71 -1.85
N ARG A 95 15.78 -3.64 -1.06
CA ARG A 95 14.55 -3.28 -0.35
C ARG A 95 13.43 -2.99 -1.34
N PRO A 96 12.33 -3.74 -1.28
CA PRO A 96 11.22 -3.53 -2.18
C PRO A 96 10.51 -2.22 -1.82
N TYR A 97 10.04 -1.51 -2.85
CA TYR A 97 9.09 -0.44 -2.65
C TYR A 97 7.71 -1.07 -2.47
N LEU A 98 7.05 -0.78 -1.36
CA LEU A 98 5.68 -1.21 -1.12
C LEU A 98 4.89 -0.08 -0.46
N SER A 99 3.74 0.24 -1.02
CA SER A 99 2.81 1.22 -0.46
C SER A 99 1.39 0.72 -0.60
N VAL A 100 0.63 0.74 0.49
CA VAL A 100 -0.81 0.45 0.50
C VAL A 100 -1.58 1.75 0.33
N ASN A 101 -2.74 1.68 -0.32
CA ASN A 101 -3.65 2.81 -0.37
C ASN A 101 -4.36 2.99 0.98
N ALA A 102 -4.08 4.06 1.71
CA ALA A 102 -4.58 4.25 3.08
C ALA A 102 -6.12 4.18 3.17
N THR A 103 -6.81 4.63 2.13
CA THR A 103 -8.29 4.64 2.08
C THR A 103 -8.91 3.24 2.01
N THR A 104 -8.10 2.19 1.87
CA THR A 104 -8.54 0.79 1.88
C THR A 104 -8.15 0.06 3.16
N ILE A 105 -7.56 0.76 4.14
CA ILE A 105 -7.28 0.19 5.46
C ILE A 105 -8.59 0.17 6.24
N ASP A 106 -8.96 -1.00 6.76
CA ASP A 106 -10.15 -1.16 7.58
C ASP A 106 -10.07 -0.32 8.85
N VAL A 107 -11.23 0.10 9.35
CA VAL A 107 -11.34 0.86 10.60
C VAL A 107 -10.79 0.01 11.76
N ARG A 108 -9.99 0.64 12.61
CA ARG A 108 -9.46 0.05 13.85
C ARG A 108 -9.53 1.08 14.97
N GLU A 109 -9.68 0.64 16.21
CA GLU A 109 -9.70 1.53 17.38
C GLU A 109 -8.39 2.32 17.55
N ASP A 110 -7.26 1.75 17.11
CA ASP A 110 -5.92 2.31 17.24
C ASP A 110 -5.42 3.03 15.98
N PHE A 111 -6.25 3.14 14.92
CA PHE A 111 -5.84 3.73 13.65
C PHE A 111 -6.95 4.58 13.03
N ASP A 112 -6.77 5.90 13.07
CA ASP A 112 -7.65 6.89 12.44
C ASP A 112 -6.87 7.72 11.41
N LEU A 113 -7.29 7.64 10.15
CA LEU A 113 -6.66 8.38 9.04
C LEU A 113 -6.74 9.90 9.22
N ARG A 114 -7.76 10.42 9.93
CA ARG A 114 -7.90 11.86 10.19
C ARG A 114 -6.73 12.37 11.03
N LEU A 115 -6.32 11.61 12.04
CA LEU A 115 -5.21 11.97 12.92
C LEU A 115 -3.89 12.09 12.15
N LEU A 116 -3.68 11.29 11.09
CA LEU A 116 -2.48 11.41 10.25
C LEU A 116 -2.36 12.80 9.62
N THR A 117 -3.49 13.36 9.17
CA THR A 117 -3.55 14.71 8.60
C THR A 117 -3.46 15.78 9.69
N GLU A 118 -4.25 15.67 10.75
CA GLU A 118 -4.32 16.66 11.84
C GLU A 118 -2.98 16.82 12.57
N GLU A 119 -2.23 15.71 12.72
CA GLU A 119 -0.90 15.70 13.32
C GLU A 119 0.23 15.96 12.31
N LYS A 120 -0.09 16.34 11.06
CA LYS A 120 0.90 16.65 10.02
C LYS A 120 1.87 15.50 9.72
N ARG A 121 1.37 14.27 9.74
CA ARG A 121 2.09 13.06 9.33
C ARG A 121 1.92 12.74 7.85
N VAL A 122 0.99 13.41 7.16
CA VAL A 122 0.76 13.28 5.71
C VAL A 122 1.50 14.38 4.96
N LYS A 123 2.33 13.98 3.99
CA LYS A 123 3.00 14.89 3.06
C LYS A 123 2.20 14.98 1.75
N TYR A 124 1.72 16.17 1.42
CA TYR A 124 1.04 16.47 0.18
C TYR A 124 2.04 16.89 -0.89
N LEU A 125 2.09 16.12 -1.98
CA LEU A 125 2.94 16.34 -3.14
C LEU A 125 2.13 16.95 -4.28
N ASP A 126 2.74 17.85 -5.03
CA ASP A 126 2.14 18.39 -6.24
C ASP A 126 2.44 17.47 -7.42
N GLY A 127 1.48 16.58 -7.71
CA GLY A 127 1.55 15.68 -8.85
C GLY A 127 0.79 16.16 -10.08
N ARG A 128 0.34 17.43 -10.10
CA ARG A 128 -0.52 17.96 -11.16
C ARG A 128 0.16 19.02 -12.03
N SER A 129 1.10 19.79 -11.48
CA SER A 129 1.84 20.78 -12.25
C SER A 129 2.51 20.12 -13.47
N GLU A 130 2.42 20.78 -14.62
CA GLU A 130 3.05 20.29 -15.85
C GLU A 130 4.58 20.44 -15.75
N PRO A 131 5.37 19.72 -16.56
CA PRO A 131 6.84 19.82 -16.51
C PRO A 131 7.39 21.24 -16.74
N GLU A 132 6.64 22.09 -17.44
CA GLU A 132 6.98 23.49 -17.70
C GLU A 132 6.60 24.43 -16.53
N ASP A 133 5.76 23.98 -15.60
CA ASP A 133 5.38 24.70 -14.39
C ASP A 133 6.42 24.50 -13.28
N GLU A 134 6.56 25.48 -12.39
CA GLU A 134 7.39 25.30 -11.19
C GLU A 134 6.67 24.37 -10.20
N GLU A 135 7.24 23.20 -9.93
CA GLU A 135 6.69 22.21 -8.98
C GLU A 135 6.50 22.88 -7.62
N MET A 136 5.27 22.83 -7.09
CA MET A 136 4.99 23.45 -5.81
C MET A 136 5.65 22.65 -4.67
N GLU A 137 6.20 23.37 -3.69
CA GLU A 137 6.78 22.74 -2.50
C GLU A 137 5.78 21.81 -1.79
N ALA A 138 6.30 20.70 -1.27
CA ALA A 138 5.50 19.77 -0.50
C ALA A 138 4.93 20.43 0.77
N ARG A 139 3.69 20.06 1.10
CA ARG A 139 2.94 20.62 2.23
C ARG A 139 2.57 19.53 3.24
N TRP A 140 2.24 19.97 4.45
CA TRP A 140 1.85 19.07 5.55
C TRP A 140 0.53 19.47 6.21
N ASP A 141 0.01 20.66 5.88
CA ASP A 141 -1.22 21.21 6.46
C ASP A 141 -2.47 20.85 5.65
N ARG A 142 -2.36 20.81 4.31
CA ARG A 142 -3.48 20.50 3.42
C ARG A 142 -3.04 20.09 2.01
N PRO A 143 -3.93 19.43 1.24
CA PRO A 143 -3.71 19.14 -0.17
C PRO A 143 -3.50 20.40 -1.01
N HIS A 144 -2.78 20.24 -2.12
CA HIS A 144 -2.72 21.22 -3.19
C HIS A 144 -4.09 21.37 -3.88
N TYR A 145 -4.24 22.40 -4.72
CA TYR A 145 -5.50 22.65 -5.42
C TYR A 145 -5.92 21.44 -6.28
N GLY A 146 -7.17 20.99 -6.09
CA GLY A 146 -7.69 19.77 -6.75
C GLY A 146 -7.22 18.45 -6.13
N GLY A 147 -6.43 18.49 -5.05
CA GLY A 147 -6.07 17.34 -4.24
C GLY A 147 -7.18 16.90 -3.29
N CYS A 148 -6.93 15.81 -2.58
CA CYS A 148 -7.82 15.22 -1.59
C CYS A 148 -7.09 15.03 -0.26
N TYR A 149 -7.82 15.18 0.84
CA TYR A 149 -7.38 14.75 2.16
C TYR A 149 -7.38 13.23 2.26
#